data_AF-N1USR2-F1
#
_entry.id   AF-N1USR2-F1
#
_cell.length_a   1.000
_cell.length_b   1.000
_cell.length_c   1.000
_cell.angle_alpha   90.00
_cell.angle_beta   90.00
_cell.angle_gamma   90.00
#
_symmetry.space_group_name_H-M   'P 1'
#
loop_
_entity.id
_entity.type
_entity.pdbx_description
1 polymer ?
#
loop_
_entity_poly.entity_id
_entity_poly.type
_entity_poly.pdbx_seq_one_letter_code
_entity_poly.pdbx_strand_id
1 'polypeptide(L)'
;MFGMGFIALPSVFSLMPGGQWFGAIWFFVLFLAAITSSVTMLQPGIIFLEESFGLKRKTSCLILFLFTASLSFPILYFNQNFEALELADFWIGTILIFILASIQIFLFGWKIGAKKGLEDGNEGSHLELPKFFWFVIQYITPTFLLVIFIAFLIQNLPGHFERMSIDSMLAQAISKGTSLEIARMKALVARSVFFGILLVFSLLVLLVHYALKYKEKRVQLK
;
A
#
# COMPACT_ATOMS: atom_id res chain seq x y z
N MET A 1 13.82 7.03 1.93
CA MET A 1 13.89 7.23 0.45
C MET A 1 13.91 8.70 0.02
N PHE A 2 13.27 9.64 0.74
CA PHE A 2 13.21 11.06 0.35
C PHE A 2 14.58 11.76 0.22
N GLY A 3 15.58 11.37 1.01
CA GLY A 3 16.92 11.99 0.94
C GLY A 3 17.64 11.85 -0.40
N MET A 4 17.38 10.78 -1.17
CA MET A 4 18.06 10.61 -2.47
C MET A 4 17.50 11.55 -3.54
N GLY A 5 16.16 11.64 -3.64
CA GLY A 5 15.49 12.45 -4.67
C GLY A 5 15.48 13.95 -4.38
N PHE A 6 15.44 14.33 -3.11
CA PHE A 6 15.23 15.72 -2.67
C PHE A 6 16.46 16.39 -2.06
N ILE A 7 17.51 15.62 -1.73
CA ILE A 7 18.76 16.17 -1.16
C ILE A 7 19.93 15.82 -2.09
N ALA A 8 20.19 14.54 -2.34
CA ALA A 8 21.37 14.12 -3.08
C ALA A 8 21.38 14.64 -4.54
N LEU A 9 20.28 14.48 -5.28
CA LEU A 9 20.23 14.92 -6.68
C LEU A 9 20.28 16.45 -6.86
N PRO A 10 19.55 17.27 -6.08
CA PRO A 10 19.72 18.72 -6.11
C PRO A 10 21.14 19.18 -5.76
N SER A 11 21.82 18.52 -4.81
CA SER A 11 23.23 18.80 -4.50
C SER A 11 24.19 18.51 -5.66
N VAL A 12 23.88 17.50 -6.48
CA VAL A 12 24.65 17.24 -7.71
C VAL A 12 24.34 18.30 -8.78
N PHE A 13 23.09 18.70 -8.94
CA PHE A 13 22.72 19.76 -9.89
C PHE A 13 23.35 21.10 -9.52
N SER A 14 23.54 21.43 -8.24
CA SER A 14 24.22 22.67 -7.83
C SER A 14 25.69 22.75 -8.25
N LEU A 15 26.33 21.61 -8.55
CA LEU A 15 27.70 21.55 -9.05
C LEU A 15 27.78 21.72 -10.58
N MET A 16 26.65 21.70 -11.27
CA MET A 16 26.58 21.86 -12.73
C MET A 16 26.32 23.32 -13.12
N PRO A 17 26.94 23.83 -14.21
CA PRO A 17 26.59 25.14 -14.76
C PRO A 17 25.12 25.11 -15.23
N GLY A 18 24.29 26.00 -14.70
CA GLY A 18 22.85 26.03 -14.99
C GLY A 18 22.01 25.00 -14.21
N GLY A 19 22.53 24.45 -13.11
CA GLY A 19 21.88 23.44 -12.27
C GLY A 19 20.43 23.70 -11.86
N GLN A 20 20.03 24.96 -11.72
CA GLN A 20 18.64 25.33 -11.41
C GLN A 20 17.64 24.89 -12.50
N TRP A 21 18.02 24.95 -13.78
CA TRP A 21 17.17 24.49 -14.89
C TRP A 21 16.98 22.97 -14.87
N PHE A 22 18.06 22.22 -14.62
CA PHE A 22 18.00 20.77 -14.49
C PHE A 22 17.21 20.34 -13.25
N GLY A 23 17.37 21.05 -12.13
CA GLY A 23 16.56 20.85 -10.93
C GLY A 23 15.06 21.09 -11.18
N ALA A 24 14.71 22.15 -11.91
CA ALA A 24 13.32 22.44 -12.27
C ALA A 24 12.70 21.32 -13.13
N ILE A 25 13.43 20.84 -14.15
CA ILE A 25 12.97 19.72 -14.99
C ILE A 25 12.84 18.42 -14.16
N TRP A 26 13.79 18.15 -13.27
CA TRP A 26 13.76 16.98 -12.39
C TRP A 26 12.49 16.97 -11.51
N PHE A 27 12.20 18.07 -10.83
CA PHE A 27 10.99 18.19 -10.01
C PHE A 27 9.71 18.16 -10.87
N PHE A 28 9.74 18.71 -12.08
CA PHE A 28 8.61 18.64 -13.00
C PHE A 28 8.32 17.19 -13.43
N VAL A 29 9.35 16.40 -13.72
CA VAL A 29 9.19 14.97 -14.03
C VAL A 29 8.70 14.18 -12.81
N LEU A 30 9.24 14.45 -11.62
CA LEU A 30 8.76 13.84 -10.38
C LEU A 30 7.28 14.17 -10.13
N PHE A 31 6.86 15.39 -10.42
CA PHE A 31 5.45 15.81 -10.30
C PHE A 31 4.55 15.04 -11.27
N LEU A 32 4.94 14.94 -12.54
CA LEU A 32 4.18 14.16 -13.54
C LEU A 32 4.10 12.67 -13.16
N ALA A 33 5.21 12.08 -12.72
CA ALA A 33 5.25 10.68 -12.28
C ALA A 33 4.32 10.43 -11.07
N ALA A 34 4.32 11.35 -10.10
CA ALA A 34 3.45 11.26 -8.93
C ALA A 34 1.96 11.34 -9.30
N ILE A 35 1.57 12.19 -10.27
CA ILE A 35 0.19 12.28 -10.75
C ILE A 35 -0.24 10.96 -11.39
N THR A 36 0.55 10.42 -12.33
CA THR A 36 0.20 9.20 -13.04
C THR A 36 0.04 8.03 -12.07
N SER A 37 0.96 7.87 -11.10
CA SER A 37 0.85 6.83 -10.07
C SER A 37 -0.41 7.00 -9.21
N SER A 38 -0.67 8.22 -8.74
CA SER A 38 -1.83 8.51 -7.86
C SER A 38 -3.17 8.21 -8.56
N VAL A 39 -3.28 8.53 -9.85
CA VAL A 39 -4.49 8.24 -10.64
C VAL A 39 -4.69 6.73 -10.79
N THR A 40 -3.64 5.99 -11.14
CA THR A 40 -3.75 4.52 -11.30
C THR A 40 -4.11 3.80 -10.00
N MET A 41 -3.65 4.29 -8.84
CA MET A 41 -3.99 3.71 -7.54
C MET A 41 -5.44 3.95 -7.12
N LEU A 42 -6.05 5.06 -7.54
CA LEU A 42 -7.46 5.38 -7.21
C LEU A 42 -8.46 4.65 -8.11
N GLN A 43 -8.04 4.26 -9.31
CA GLN A 43 -8.93 3.70 -10.33
C GLN A 43 -9.66 2.42 -9.90
N PRO A 44 -9.01 1.42 -9.25
CA PRO A 44 -9.71 0.24 -8.74
C PRO A 44 -10.81 0.59 -7.71
N GLY A 45 -10.57 1.61 -6.88
CA GLY A 45 -11.56 2.08 -5.92
C GLY A 45 -12.79 2.69 -6.60
N ILE A 46 -12.59 3.47 -7.67
CA ILE A 46 -13.69 4.08 -8.43
C ILE A 46 -14.55 3.01 -9.08
N ILE A 47 -13.93 2.02 -9.73
CA ILE A 47 -14.61 0.89 -10.38
C ILE A 47 -15.39 0.08 -9.34
N PHE A 48 -14.79 -0.21 -8.18
CA PHE A 48 -15.49 -0.91 -7.10
C PHE A 48 -16.79 -0.19 -6.68
N LEU A 49 -16.76 1.14 -6.54
CA LEU A 49 -17.96 1.90 -6.18
C LEU A 49 -19.00 1.95 -7.30
N GLU A 50 -18.56 2.07 -8.54
CA GLU A 50 -19.43 2.07 -9.72
C GLU A 50 -20.15 0.73 -9.90
N GLU A 51 -19.41 -0.39 -9.83
CA GLU A 51 -19.97 -1.73 -10.02
C GLU A 51 -20.78 -2.22 -8.81
N SER A 52 -20.33 -1.92 -7.59
CA SER A 52 -20.97 -2.41 -6.37
C SER A 52 -22.22 -1.63 -6.00
N PHE A 53 -22.19 -0.30 -6.15
CA PHE A 53 -23.29 0.58 -5.72
C PHE A 53 -24.06 1.20 -6.91
N GLY A 54 -23.64 0.96 -8.15
CA GLY A 54 -24.28 1.54 -9.33
C GLY A 54 -24.16 3.06 -9.41
N LEU A 55 -23.16 3.64 -8.73
CA LEU A 55 -22.97 5.08 -8.65
C LEU A 55 -22.37 5.63 -9.95
N LYS A 56 -22.73 6.87 -10.31
CA LYS A 56 -22.11 7.57 -11.44
C LYS A 56 -20.63 7.85 -11.12
N ARG A 57 -19.75 7.71 -12.12
CA ARG A 57 -18.29 7.95 -12.01
C ARG A 57 -17.91 9.23 -11.26
N LYS A 58 -18.62 10.33 -11.52
CA LYS A 58 -18.36 11.63 -10.85
C LYS A 58 -18.61 11.57 -9.34
N THR A 59 -19.68 10.90 -8.92
CA THR A 59 -20.04 10.73 -7.50
C THR A 59 -19.05 9.80 -6.82
N SER A 60 -18.67 8.68 -7.45
CA SER A 60 -17.67 7.75 -6.92
C SER A 60 -16.31 8.42 -6.70
N CYS A 61 -15.88 9.27 -7.65
CA CYS A 61 -14.64 10.03 -7.53
C CYS A 61 -14.67 11.00 -6.34
N LEU A 62 -15.77 11.75 -6.17
CA LEU A 62 -15.90 12.72 -5.08
C LEU A 62 -15.91 12.03 -3.70
N ILE A 63 -16.61 10.90 -3.58
CA ILE A 63 -16.64 10.10 -2.34
C ILE A 63 -15.23 9.60 -1.99
N LEU A 64 -14.51 9.03 -2.96
CA LEU A 64 -13.14 8.57 -2.72
C LEU A 64 -12.20 9.70 -2.39
N PHE A 65 -12.31 10.84 -3.07
CA PHE A 65 -11.51 12.03 -2.76
C PHE A 65 -11.73 12.48 -1.31
N LEU A 66 -12.99 12.62 -0.87
CA LEU A 66 -13.29 13.01 0.52
C LEU A 66 -12.78 11.97 1.53
N PHE A 67 -12.93 10.68 1.21
CA PHE A 67 -12.45 9.59 2.07
C PHE A 67 -10.93 9.62 2.22
N THR A 68 -10.19 9.66 1.10
CA THR A 68 -8.72 9.68 1.09
C THR A 68 -8.18 10.97 1.71
N ALA A 69 -8.81 12.13 1.46
CA ALA A 69 -8.43 13.39 2.07
C ALA A 69 -8.62 13.36 3.60
N SER A 70 -9.74 12.81 4.08
CA SER A 70 -10.00 12.67 5.51
C SER A 70 -9.01 11.72 6.18
N LEU A 71 -8.54 10.68 5.49
CA LEU A 71 -7.57 9.73 6.02
C LEU A 71 -6.14 10.30 6.03
N SER A 72 -5.83 11.18 5.07
CA SER A 72 -4.52 11.81 4.93
C SER A 72 -4.31 12.98 5.91
N PHE A 73 -5.39 13.67 6.30
CA PHE A 73 -5.33 14.85 7.17
C PHE A 73 -4.68 14.59 8.54
N PRO A 74 -5.03 13.52 9.28
CA PRO A 74 -4.39 13.18 10.54
C PRO A 74 -2.90 12.84 10.39
N ILE A 75 -2.53 12.17 9.29
CA ILE A 75 -1.12 11.80 9.01
C ILE A 75 -0.28 13.06 8.78
N LEU A 76 -0.83 14.05 8.07
CA LEU A 76 -0.16 15.33 7.84
C LEU A 76 -0.03 16.16 9.14
N TYR A 77 -1.06 16.15 9.99
CA TYR A 77 -1.11 16.95 11.21
C TYR A 77 -0.19 16.44 12.33
N PHE A 78 -0.09 15.11 12.51
CA PHE A 78 0.78 14.49 13.53
C PHE A 78 2.24 14.29 13.06
N ASN A 79 2.64 14.90 11.94
CA ASN A 79 3.90 14.62 11.26
C ASN A 79 5.12 15.28 11.90
N GLN A 80 5.47 14.92 13.15
CA GLN A 80 6.62 15.53 13.82
C GLN A 80 7.98 15.14 13.22
N ASN A 81 8.11 14.08 12.39
CA ASN A 81 9.37 13.69 11.72
C ASN A 81 9.19 12.64 10.58
N PHE A 82 8.11 12.65 9.80
CA PHE A 82 7.78 11.59 8.81
C PHE A 82 7.54 10.18 9.40
N GLU A 83 7.74 9.98 10.71
CA GLU A 83 7.54 8.69 11.38
C GLU A 83 6.13 8.12 11.19
N ALA A 84 5.09 8.96 11.21
CA ALA A 84 3.71 8.51 11.01
C ALA A 84 3.45 8.03 9.57
N LEU A 85 4.05 8.69 8.59
CA LEU A 85 3.95 8.32 7.18
C LEU A 85 4.70 7.02 6.91
N GLU A 86 5.92 6.87 7.44
CA GLU A 86 6.71 5.65 7.32
C GLU A 86 6.01 4.44 7.97
N LEU A 87 5.37 4.64 9.13
CA LEU A 87 4.60 3.58 9.78
C LEU A 87 3.37 3.18 8.94
N ALA A 88 2.63 4.15 8.40
CA ALA A 88 1.48 3.87 7.54
C ALA A 88 1.90 3.15 6.24
N ASP A 89 3.00 3.57 5.61
CA ASP A 89 3.57 2.93 4.43
C ASP A 89 4.04 1.50 4.72
N PHE A 90 4.65 1.25 5.88
CA PHE A 90 5.02 -0.10 6.28
C PHE A 90 3.80 -1.02 6.38
N TRP A 91 2.74 -0.58 7.08
CA TRP A 91 1.55 -1.42 7.24
C TRP A 91 0.78 -1.64 5.94
N ILE A 92 0.59 -0.59 5.15
CA ILE A 92 -0.22 -0.64 3.93
C ILE A 92 0.63 -1.14 2.76
N GLY A 93 1.73 -0.47 2.47
CA GLY A 93 2.61 -0.72 1.33
C GLY A 93 3.45 -1.99 1.45
N THR A 94 3.76 -2.45 2.67
CA THR A 94 4.53 -3.69 2.86
C THR A 94 3.65 -4.86 3.31
N ILE A 95 3.02 -4.76 4.48
CA ILE A 95 2.30 -5.90 5.08
C ILE A 95 1.00 -6.23 4.33
N LEU A 96 0.14 -5.23 4.11
CA LEU A 96 -1.17 -5.45 3.51
C LEU A 96 -1.07 -5.88 2.04
N ILE A 97 -0.20 -5.25 1.25
CA ILE A 97 0.07 -5.66 -0.14
C ILE A 97 0.55 -7.11 -0.19
N PHE A 98 1.43 -7.51 0.72
CA PHE A 98 1.91 -8.89 0.80
C PHE A 98 0.78 -9.90 1.09
N ILE A 99 -0.07 -9.60 2.08
CA ILE A 99 -1.21 -10.48 2.45
C ILE A 99 -2.20 -10.58 1.29
N LEU A 100 -2.54 -9.45 0.65
CA LEU A 100 -3.45 -9.43 -0.49
C LEU A 100 -2.88 -10.20 -1.69
N ALA A 101 -1.60 -9.99 -2.01
CA ALA A 101 -0.92 -10.74 -3.07
C ALA A 101 -0.90 -12.25 -2.78
N SER A 102 -0.69 -12.64 -1.52
CA SER A 102 -0.75 -14.03 -1.07
C SER A 102 -2.14 -14.63 -1.33
N ILE A 103 -3.19 -13.96 -0.86
CA ILE A 103 -4.57 -14.43 -1.06
C ILE A 103 -4.89 -14.53 -2.55
N GLN A 104 -4.50 -13.53 -3.35
CA GLN A 104 -4.73 -13.51 -4.80
C GLN A 104 -4.04 -14.68 -5.50
N ILE A 105 -2.76 -14.95 -5.20
CA ILE A 105 -2.04 -16.06 -5.85
C ILE A 105 -2.61 -17.42 -5.44
N PHE A 106 -3.03 -17.60 -4.17
CA PHE A 106 -3.64 -18.84 -3.73
C PHE A 106 -5.02 -19.07 -4.38
N LEU A 107 -5.85 -18.02 -4.46
CA LEU A 107 -7.14 -18.09 -5.14
C LEU A 107 -6.98 -18.35 -6.64
N PHE A 108 -6.06 -17.67 -7.30
CA PHE A 108 -5.84 -17.84 -8.74
C PHE A 108 -5.24 -19.22 -9.05
N GLY A 109 -4.22 -19.64 -8.30
CA GLY A 109 -3.53 -20.90 -8.49
C GLY A 109 -4.42 -22.13 -8.27
N TRP A 110 -5.17 -22.17 -7.17
CA TRP A 110 -5.91 -23.36 -6.76
C TRP A 110 -7.43 -23.30 -6.95
N LYS A 111 -8.07 -22.12 -6.83
CA LYS A 111 -9.55 -22.03 -6.92
C LYS A 111 -10.03 -21.81 -8.36
N ILE A 112 -9.40 -20.89 -9.09
CA ILE A 112 -9.71 -20.63 -10.51
C ILE A 112 -9.00 -21.67 -11.39
N GLY A 113 -7.78 -22.04 -11.01
CA GLY A 113 -6.93 -22.99 -11.73
C GLY A 113 -6.04 -22.26 -12.72
N ALA A 114 -4.73 -22.20 -12.43
CA ALA A 114 -3.76 -21.46 -13.25
C ALA A 114 -3.74 -21.88 -14.72
N LYS A 115 -4.04 -23.15 -15.01
CA LYS A 115 -4.15 -23.67 -16.37
C LYS A 115 -5.35 -23.09 -17.12
N LYS A 116 -6.52 -23.03 -16.48
CA LYS A 116 -7.72 -22.42 -17.04
C LYS A 116 -7.52 -20.92 -17.23
N GLY A 117 -6.92 -20.24 -16.25
CA GLY A 117 -6.59 -18.82 -16.38
C GLY A 117 -5.61 -18.51 -17.52
N LEU A 118 -4.71 -19.45 -17.85
CA LEU A 118 -3.82 -19.33 -19.02
C LEU A 118 -4.59 -19.53 -20.33
N GLU A 119 -5.53 -20.47 -20.38
CA GLU A 119 -6.40 -20.72 -21.54
C GLU A 119 -7.31 -19.51 -21.80
N ASP A 120 -8.00 -19.01 -20.76
CA ASP A 120 -8.84 -17.81 -20.81
C ASP A 120 -8.02 -16.56 -21.20
N GLY A 121 -6.77 -16.45 -20.73
CA GLY A 121 -5.88 -15.33 -21.04
C GLY A 121 -5.28 -15.38 -22.45
N ASN A 122 -5.19 -16.56 -23.05
CA ASN A 122 -4.74 -16.74 -24.42
C ASN A 122 -5.89 -16.54 -25.42
N GLU A 123 -7.14 -16.67 -24.98
CA GLU A 123 -8.33 -16.45 -25.80
C GLU A 123 -8.41 -14.98 -26.25
N GLY A 124 -8.20 -14.75 -27.57
CA GLY A 124 -8.19 -13.41 -28.16
C GLY A 124 -6.88 -12.62 -27.99
N SER A 125 -5.82 -13.26 -27.49
CA SER A 125 -4.51 -12.61 -27.34
C SER A 125 -3.73 -12.59 -28.66
N HIS A 126 -3.08 -11.45 -28.96
CA HIS A 126 -2.13 -11.36 -30.08
C HIS A 126 -0.79 -12.05 -29.79
N LEU A 127 -0.50 -12.31 -28.52
CA LEU A 127 0.71 -12.97 -28.05
C LEU A 127 0.32 -14.04 -27.03
N GLU A 128 0.43 -15.30 -27.45
CA GLU A 128 0.12 -16.44 -26.61
C GLU A 128 1.20 -16.63 -25.54
N LEU A 129 0.77 -16.80 -24.29
CA LEU A 129 1.65 -17.13 -23.19
C LEU A 129 2.12 -18.59 -23.28
N PRO A 130 3.42 -18.87 -23.10
CA PRO A 130 3.94 -20.23 -23.15
C PRO A 130 3.27 -21.17 -22.16
N LYS A 131 3.01 -22.42 -22.57
CA LYS A 131 2.32 -23.46 -21.77
C LYS A 131 3.02 -23.86 -20.47
N PHE A 132 4.20 -23.33 -20.15
CA PHE A 132 4.85 -23.54 -18.84
C PHE A 132 4.47 -22.45 -17.82
N PHE A 133 3.90 -21.32 -18.24
CA PHE A 133 3.57 -20.21 -17.34
C PHE A 133 2.55 -20.57 -16.25
N TRP A 134 1.63 -21.51 -16.50
CA TRP A 134 0.70 -21.97 -15.46
C TRP A 134 1.46 -22.61 -14.28
N PHE A 135 2.58 -23.31 -14.54
CA PHE A 135 3.41 -23.91 -13.50
C PHE A 135 4.16 -22.83 -12.71
N VAL A 136 4.65 -21.78 -13.39
CA VAL A 136 5.28 -20.63 -12.75
C VAL A 136 4.30 -19.97 -11.78
N ILE A 137 3.08 -19.68 -12.23
CA ILE A 137 2.06 -19.00 -11.43
C ILE A 137 1.59 -19.87 -10.26
N GLN A 138 1.40 -21.16 -10.47
CA GLN A 138 0.84 -22.06 -9.45
C GLN A 138 1.87 -22.54 -8.42
N TYR A 139 3.14 -22.64 -8.78
CA TYR A 139 4.18 -23.22 -7.90
C TYR A 139 5.32 -22.25 -7.62
N ILE A 140 5.92 -21.65 -8.65
CA ILE A 140 7.12 -20.81 -8.46
C ILE A 140 6.77 -19.51 -7.73
N THR A 141 5.75 -18.79 -8.18
CA THR A 141 5.30 -17.53 -7.58
C THR A 141 4.93 -17.67 -6.10
N PRO A 142 4.07 -18.62 -5.68
CA PRO A 142 3.75 -18.77 -4.25
C PRO A 142 4.95 -19.25 -3.43
N THR A 143 5.84 -20.09 -3.97
CA THR A 143 7.07 -20.47 -3.26
C THR A 143 7.99 -19.26 -3.05
N PHE A 144 8.21 -18.44 -4.07
CA PHE A 144 9.00 -17.20 -3.94
C PHE A 144 8.39 -16.25 -2.91
N LEU A 145 7.07 -16.08 -2.96
CA LEU A 145 6.33 -15.25 -2.01
C LEU A 145 6.54 -15.75 -0.56
N LEU A 146 6.46 -17.07 -0.36
CA LEU A 146 6.66 -17.72 0.94
C LEU A 146 8.11 -17.56 1.43
N VAL A 147 9.10 -17.74 0.55
CA VAL A 147 10.53 -17.54 0.89
C VAL A 147 10.80 -16.09 1.27
N ILE A 148 10.29 -15.12 0.51
CA ILE A 148 10.44 -13.70 0.83
C ILE A 148 9.76 -13.38 2.17
N PHE A 149 8.62 -13.98 2.46
CA PHE A 149 7.94 -13.81 3.74
C PHE A 149 8.72 -14.38 4.91
N ILE A 150 9.27 -15.59 4.77
CA ILE A 150 10.12 -16.19 5.79
C ILE A 150 11.38 -15.34 5.99
N ALA A 151 12.03 -14.89 4.92
CA ALA A 151 13.17 -13.99 5.01
C ALA A 151 12.80 -12.67 5.69
N PHE A 152 11.62 -12.12 5.36
CA PHE A 152 11.08 -10.93 6.01
C PHE A 152 10.84 -11.16 7.50
N LEU A 153 10.26 -12.29 7.90
CA LEU A 153 10.09 -12.66 9.30
C LEU A 153 11.46 -12.80 9.98
N ILE A 154 12.40 -13.54 9.42
CA ILE A 154 13.72 -13.74 10.06
C ILE A 154 14.48 -12.40 10.21
N GLN A 155 14.40 -11.49 9.23
CA GLN A 155 15.13 -10.22 9.28
C GLN A 155 14.41 -9.12 10.08
N ASN A 156 13.07 -9.06 10.01
CA ASN A 156 12.30 -7.95 10.59
C ASN A 156 11.65 -8.30 11.93
N LEU A 157 11.37 -9.59 12.21
CA LEU A 157 10.76 -10.03 13.47
C LEU A 157 11.68 -9.81 14.68
N PRO A 158 13.00 -10.09 14.64
CA PRO A 158 13.88 -9.80 15.77
C PRO A 158 13.97 -8.29 16.04
N GLY A 159 14.13 -7.48 14.99
CA GLY A 159 14.25 -6.03 15.11
C GLY A 159 12.95 -5.31 15.51
N HIS A 160 11.78 -5.88 15.24
CA HIS A 160 10.49 -5.32 15.69
C HIS A 160 10.12 -5.78 17.11
N PHE A 161 10.45 -7.00 17.52
CA PHE A 161 10.30 -7.42 18.92
C PHE A 161 11.21 -6.61 19.85
N GLU A 162 12.44 -6.29 19.41
CA GLU A 162 13.32 -5.39 20.15
C GLU A 162 12.74 -3.97 20.24
N ARG A 163 12.17 -3.41 19.16
CA ARG A 163 11.53 -2.07 19.17
C ARG A 163 10.20 -2.01 19.93
N MET A 164 9.57 -3.17 20.18
CA MET A 164 8.32 -3.29 20.94
C MET A 164 8.57 -3.68 22.41
N SER A 165 9.78 -4.11 22.75
CA SER A 165 10.26 -4.29 24.12
C SER A 165 10.45 -2.94 24.81
N ILE A 166 9.85 -2.82 26.00
CA ILE A 166 9.89 -1.64 26.87
C ILE A 166 11.34 -1.20 27.15
N ASP A 167 12.29 -2.13 27.14
CA ASP A 167 13.70 -1.88 27.45
C ASP A 167 14.45 -1.08 26.37
N SER A 168 14.09 -1.23 25.08
CA SER A 168 14.72 -0.44 24.00
C SER A 168 14.13 0.97 23.89
N MET A 169 12.85 1.13 24.27
CA MET A 169 12.20 2.44 24.41
C MET A 169 12.79 3.21 25.60
N LEU A 170 13.11 2.52 26.71
CA LEU A 170 13.84 3.09 27.85
C LEU A 170 15.30 3.42 27.47
N ALA A 171 15.99 2.55 26.73
CA ALA A 171 17.37 2.82 26.29
C ALA A 171 17.46 3.98 25.28
N GLN A 172 16.51 4.11 24.35
CA GLN A 172 16.43 5.27 23.45
C GLN A 172 16.05 6.56 24.19
N ALA A 173 15.19 6.48 25.22
CA ALA A 173 14.84 7.62 26.07
C ALA A 173 16.04 8.12 26.90
N ILE A 174 16.87 7.20 27.40
CA ILE A 174 18.07 7.53 28.18
C ILE A 174 19.18 8.11 27.27
N SER A 175 19.38 7.59 26.06
CA SER A 175 20.47 8.06 25.17
C SER A 175 20.24 9.44 24.52
N LYS A 176 18.99 9.90 24.40
CA LYS A 176 18.63 11.19 23.75
C LYS A 176 18.38 12.35 24.72
N GLY A 177 18.38 12.12 26.04
CA GLY A 177 18.22 13.19 27.03
C GLY A 177 16.96 14.04 26.84
N THR A 178 15.82 13.43 26.45
CA THR A 178 14.53 14.14 26.29
C THR A 178 13.39 13.36 26.95
N SER A 179 12.48 14.12 27.56
CA SER A 179 11.45 13.72 28.53
C SER A 179 10.43 12.67 28.05
N LEU A 180 9.83 12.00 29.04
CA LEU A 180 8.76 10.98 29.04
C LEU A 180 7.60 11.18 28.02
N GLU A 181 7.46 12.36 27.42
CA GLU A 181 6.40 12.72 26.47
C GLU A 181 6.62 12.16 25.05
N ILE A 182 7.86 12.08 24.57
CA ILE A 182 8.14 11.58 23.21
C ILE A 182 7.87 10.07 23.11
N ALA A 183 8.13 9.32 24.18
CA ALA A 183 7.81 7.89 24.26
C ALA A 183 6.30 7.63 24.32
N ARG A 184 5.54 8.46 25.06
CA ARG A 184 4.06 8.41 25.06
C ARG A 184 3.46 8.79 23.72
N MET A 185 4.03 9.79 23.02
CA MET A 185 3.61 10.15 21.67
C MET A 185 3.87 9.03 20.67
N LYS A 186 5.02 8.37 20.72
CA LYS A 186 5.33 7.19 19.87
C LYS A 186 4.38 6.03 20.13
N ALA A 187 4.05 5.74 21.38
CA ALA A 187 3.08 4.70 21.75
C ALA A 187 1.65 5.06 21.34
N LEU A 188 1.24 6.32 21.48
CA LEU A 188 -0.08 6.81 21.05
C LEU A 188 -0.24 6.81 19.54
N VAL A 189 0.79 7.20 18.78
CA VAL A 189 0.80 7.16 17.31
C VAL A 189 0.81 5.73 16.79
N ALA A 190 1.61 4.84 17.38
CA ALA A 190 1.59 3.43 17.00
C ALA A 190 0.21 2.79 17.29
N ARG A 191 -0.40 3.12 18.42
CA ARG A 191 -1.74 2.65 18.80
C ARG A 191 -2.81 3.25 17.88
N SER A 192 -2.78 4.53 17.57
CA SER A 192 -3.76 5.18 16.69
C SER A 192 -3.65 4.72 15.23
N VAL A 193 -2.44 4.46 14.73
CA VAL A 193 -2.21 3.87 13.39
C VAL A 193 -2.69 2.43 13.36
N PHE A 194 -2.40 1.63 14.39
CA PHE A 194 -2.91 0.25 14.49
C PHE A 194 -4.45 0.19 14.52
N PHE A 195 -5.09 1.04 15.33
CA PHE A 195 -6.55 1.17 15.35
C PHE A 195 -7.10 1.76 14.04
N GLY A 196 -6.39 2.68 13.40
CA GLY A 196 -6.74 3.24 12.09
C GLY A 196 -6.71 2.20 10.98
N ILE A 197 -5.71 1.31 10.97
CA ILE A 197 -5.61 0.21 10.01
C ILE A 197 -6.70 -0.84 10.27
N LEU A 198 -6.94 -1.20 11.53
CA LEU A 198 -8.06 -2.08 11.91
C LEU A 198 -9.41 -1.48 11.51
N LEU A 199 -9.57 -0.17 11.66
CA LEU A 199 -10.78 0.54 11.25
C LEU A 199 -10.92 0.55 9.73
N VAL A 200 -9.87 0.87 8.98
CA VAL A 200 -9.88 0.86 7.50
C VAL A 200 -10.12 -0.54 6.96
N PHE A 201 -9.51 -1.56 7.56
CA PHE A 201 -9.68 -2.95 7.17
C PHE A 201 -11.10 -3.45 7.50
N SER A 202 -11.61 -3.11 8.69
CA SER A 202 -13.00 -3.38 9.08
C SER A 202 -13.99 -2.67 8.16
N LEU A 203 -13.70 -1.42 7.76
CA LEU A 203 -14.52 -0.61 6.86
C LEU A 203 -14.48 -1.15 5.43
N LEU A 204 -13.33 -1.62 4.94
CA LEU A 204 -13.20 -2.34 3.67
C LEU A 204 -13.99 -3.65 3.69
N VAL A 205 -13.86 -4.45 4.74
CA VAL A 205 -14.61 -5.72 4.91
C VAL A 205 -16.12 -5.45 5.00
N LEU A 206 -16.54 -4.41 5.74
CA LEU A 206 -17.93 -3.99 5.80
C LEU A 206 -18.44 -3.49 4.45
N LEU A 207 -17.65 -2.70 3.72
CA LEU A 207 -18.01 -2.23 2.38
C LEU A 207 -18.16 -3.39 1.41
N VAL A 208 -17.24 -4.35 1.43
CA VAL A 208 -17.32 -5.57 0.60
C VAL A 208 -18.54 -6.40 1.01
N HIS A 209 -18.79 -6.59 2.30
CA HIS A 209 -19.95 -7.33 2.78
C HIS A 209 -21.27 -6.64 2.40
N TYR A 210 -21.34 -5.31 2.54
CA TYR A 210 -22.51 -4.51 2.17
C TYR A 210 -22.71 -4.48 0.66
N ALA A 211 -21.62 -4.40 -0.12
CA ALA A 211 -21.64 -4.51 -1.58
C ALA A 211 -22.16 -5.87 -2.05
N LEU A 212 -21.70 -6.97 -1.44
CA LEU A 212 -22.19 -8.31 -1.75
C LEU A 212 -23.68 -8.46 -1.42
N LYS A 213 -24.11 -7.99 -0.24
CA LYS A 213 -25.51 -8.03 0.19
C LYS A 213 -26.41 -7.14 -0.68
N TYR A 214 -25.88 -6.02 -1.16
CA TYR A 214 -26.60 -5.13 -2.08
C TYR A 214 -26.73 -5.76 -3.48
N LYS A 215 -25.66 -6.39 -3.98
CA LYS A 215 -25.66 -7.12 -5.25
C LYS A 215 -26.63 -8.31 -5.21
N GLU A 216 -26.65 -9.09 -4.13
CA GLU A 216 -27.62 -10.19 -3.93
C GLU A 216 -29.06 -9.69 -3.95
N LYS A 217 -29.37 -8.59 -3.24
CA LYS A 217 -30.71 -7.98 -3.26
C LYS A 217 -31.12 -7.51 -4.65
N ARG A 218 -30.19 -6.95 -5.44
CA ARG A 218 -30.45 -6.50 -6.82
C ARG A 218 -30.65 -7.65 -7.79
N VAL A 219 -29.98 -8.79 -7.58
CA VAL A 219 -30.17 -10.01 -8.37
C VAL A 219 -31.50 -10.69 -8.04
N GLN A 220 -31.95 -10.67 -6.79
CA GLN A 220 -33.26 -11.24 -6.38
C GLN A 220 -34.47 -10.36 -6.76
N LEU A 221 -34.25 -9.11 -7.17
CA LEU A 221 -35.30 -8.17 -7.62
C LEU A 221 -35.51 -8.17 -9.15
N LYS A 222 -34.76 -8.99 -9.89
CA LYS A 222 -34.95 -9.26 -11.33
C LYS A 222 -35.51 -10.66 -11.52
#